data_AF-A0A660V1V8-F1
#
_entry.id   AF-A0A660V1V8-F1
#
_cell.length_a   1.000
_cell.length_b   1.000
_cell.length_c   1.000
_cell.angle_alpha   90.00
_cell.angle_beta   90.00
_cell.angle_gamma   90.00
#
_symmetry.space_group_name_H-M   'P 1'
#
loop_
_entity.id
_entity.type
_entity.pdbx_description
1 polymer ?
#
loop_
_entity_poly.entity_id
_entity_poly.type
_entity_poly.pdbx_seq_one_letter_code
_entity_poly.pdbx_strand_id
1 'polypeptide(L)'
;MTKKPTYKELEKRVHELERADLDRKRAEKELQKAAVKWQAAFDAMSNSVSIVDFDGHMLQYNLATLKMFNFSDQEIKGKQCWQIIHGLSEPIENCPIIRMKKSNQPESMTFQNKGRWLKVSVYPIFDDTGQIKDAV
;
A
#
# COMPACT_ATOMS: atom_id res chain seq x y z
N MET A 1 -9.47 -35.24 -35.92
CA MET A 1 -10.74 -35.30 -35.14
C MET A 1 -10.39 -35.57 -33.69
N THR A 2 -10.59 -34.60 -32.78
CA THR A 2 -10.36 -34.79 -31.34
C THR A 2 -11.43 -35.74 -30.79
N LYS A 3 -10.99 -36.83 -30.16
CA LYS A 3 -11.87 -37.84 -29.56
C LYS A 3 -12.63 -37.17 -28.41
N LYS A 4 -13.97 -37.28 -28.39
CA LYS A 4 -14.78 -36.73 -27.30
C LYS A 4 -14.48 -37.49 -26.00
N PRO A 5 -14.38 -36.80 -24.85
CA PRO A 5 -14.12 -37.44 -23.58
C PRO A 5 -15.25 -38.40 -23.18
N THR A 6 -14.89 -39.47 -22.49
CA THR A 6 -15.81 -40.44 -21.94
C THR A 6 -16.53 -39.87 -20.71
N TYR A 7 -17.68 -40.45 -20.35
CA TYR A 7 -18.44 -40.04 -19.17
C TYR A 7 -17.61 -40.12 -17.87
N LYS A 8 -16.82 -41.19 -17.70
CA LYS A 8 -15.91 -41.36 -16.56
C LYS A 8 -14.81 -40.28 -16.49
N GLU A 9 -14.31 -39.84 -17.64
CA GLU A 9 -13.34 -38.74 -17.71
C GLU A 9 -13.98 -37.39 -17.32
N LEU A 10 -15.24 -37.17 -17.68
CA LEU A 10 -15.99 -35.98 -17.27
C LEU A 10 -16.26 -35.98 -15.75
N GLU A 11 -16.70 -37.09 -15.17
CA GLU A 11 -16.89 -37.20 -13.70
C GLU A 11 -15.61 -36.91 -12.94
N LYS A 12 -14.47 -37.46 -13.39
CA LYS A 12 -13.17 -37.19 -12.79
C LYS A 12 -12.82 -35.69 -12.84
N ARG A 13 -13.05 -35.04 -13.99
CA ARG A 13 -12.81 -33.60 -14.16
C ARG A 13 -13.73 -32.75 -13.28
N VAL A 14 -15.00 -33.11 -13.14
CA VAL A 14 -15.94 -32.41 -12.25
C VAL A 14 -15.41 -32.46 -10.81
N HIS A 15 -15.00 -33.64 -10.34
CA HIS A 15 -14.44 -33.79 -8.99
C HIS A 15 -13.14 -33.02 -8.77
N GLU A 16 -12.26 -32.97 -9.79
CA GLU A 16 -11.04 -32.15 -9.77
C GLU A 16 -11.37 -30.64 -9.70
N LEU A 17 -12.35 -30.18 -10.46
CA LEU A 17 -12.80 -28.78 -10.45
C LEU A 17 -13.48 -28.39 -9.13
N GLU A 18 -14.30 -29.27 -8.56
CA GLU A 18 -14.92 -29.05 -7.26
C GLU A 18 -13.88 -28.91 -6.15
N ARG A 19 -12.83 -29.74 -6.17
CA ARG A 19 -11.70 -29.60 -5.24
C ARG A 19 -10.96 -28.28 -5.46
N ALA A 20 -10.65 -27.93 -6.71
CA ALA A 20 -9.97 -26.68 -7.03
C ALA A 20 -10.78 -25.45 -6.60
N ASP A 21 -12.11 -25.47 -6.75
CA ASP A 21 -12.98 -24.39 -6.30
C ASP A 21 -13.03 -24.29 -4.76
N LEU A 22 -13.08 -25.41 -4.06
CA LEU A 22 -13.00 -25.42 -2.59
C LEU A 22 -11.67 -24.85 -2.09
N ASP A 23 -10.56 -25.23 -2.71
CA ASP A 23 -9.24 -24.73 -2.34
C ASP A 23 -9.08 -23.24 -2.67
N ARG A 24 -9.57 -22.79 -3.83
CA ARG A 24 -9.62 -21.36 -4.19
C ARG A 24 -10.41 -20.56 -3.16
N LYS A 25 -11.63 -21.00 -2.80
CA LYS A 25 -12.48 -20.32 -1.80
C LYS A 25 -11.82 -20.26 -0.42
N ARG A 26 -11.11 -21.31 -0.02
CA ARG A 26 -10.33 -21.31 1.23
C ARG A 26 -9.21 -20.29 1.18
N ALA A 27 -8.43 -20.26 0.10
CA ALA A 27 -7.35 -19.28 -0.08
C ALA A 27 -7.88 -17.84 -0.08
N GLU A 28 -8.98 -17.57 -0.79
CA GLU A 28 -9.65 -16.25 -0.79
C GLU A 28 -10.09 -15.83 0.61
N LYS A 29 -10.67 -16.75 1.39
CA LYS A 29 -11.09 -16.47 2.77
C LYS A 29 -9.91 -16.14 3.67
N GLU A 30 -8.81 -16.88 3.56
CA GLU A 30 -7.61 -16.59 4.36
C GLU A 30 -6.94 -15.28 3.93
N LEU A 31 -6.90 -14.97 2.63
CA LEU A 31 -6.43 -13.68 2.13
C LEU A 31 -7.28 -12.53 2.66
N GLN A 32 -8.62 -12.66 2.64
CA GLN A 32 -9.51 -11.65 3.18
C GLN A 32 -9.29 -11.44 4.69
N LYS A 33 -9.12 -12.52 5.46
CA LYS A 33 -8.81 -12.41 6.90
C LYS A 33 -7.47 -11.72 7.14
N ALA A 34 -6.46 -12.03 6.33
CA ALA A 34 -5.15 -11.40 6.43
C ALA A 34 -5.25 -9.91 6.11
N ALA A 35 -5.96 -9.53 5.05
CA ALA A 35 -6.19 -8.13 4.68
C ALA A 35 -6.91 -7.33 5.80
N VAL A 36 -7.97 -7.91 6.39
CA VAL A 36 -8.69 -7.27 7.51
C VAL A 36 -7.78 -7.08 8.73
N LYS A 37 -7.00 -8.10 9.11
CA LYS A 37 -6.06 -8.01 10.24
C LYS A 37 -4.97 -6.98 9.97
N TRP A 38 -4.42 -6.96 8.76
CA TRP A 38 -3.40 -6.01 8.34
C TRP A 38 -3.93 -4.57 8.42
N GLN A 39 -5.12 -4.31 7.86
CA GLN A 39 -5.73 -2.98 7.88
C GLN A 39 -6.03 -2.53 9.32
N ALA A 40 -6.57 -3.43 10.15
CA ALA A 40 -6.83 -3.14 11.56
C ALA A 40 -5.56 -2.80 12.34
N ALA A 41 -4.45 -3.52 12.11
CA ALA A 41 -3.17 -3.22 12.74
C ALA A 41 -2.59 -1.88 12.26
N PHE A 42 -2.68 -1.61 10.96
CA PHE A 42 -2.24 -0.35 10.35
C PHE A 42 -3.01 0.86 10.90
N ASP A 43 -4.33 0.75 11.00
CA ASP A 43 -5.22 1.80 11.52
C ASP A 43 -5.17 2.00 13.04
N ALA A 44 -4.77 0.97 13.79
CA ALA A 44 -4.60 1.05 15.23
C ALA A 44 -3.34 1.83 15.66
N MET A 45 -2.37 2.05 14.75
CA MET A 45 -1.16 2.82 15.07
C MET A 45 -1.49 4.29 15.32
N SER A 46 -0.92 4.85 16.39
CA SER A 46 -1.10 6.27 16.74
C SER A 46 -0.31 7.23 15.84
N ASN A 47 0.78 6.74 15.23
CA ASN A 47 1.62 7.53 14.34
C ASN A 47 1.02 7.56 12.94
N SER A 48 1.14 8.71 12.26
CA SER A 48 0.82 8.79 10.84
C SER A 48 1.79 7.89 10.07
N VAL A 49 1.24 6.98 9.27
CA VAL A 49 1.97 6.11 8.34
C VAL A 49 1.22 6.13 7.02
N SER A 50 1.96 6.19 5.92
CA SER A 50 1.42 6.19 4.57
C SER A 50 2.37 5.51 3.60
N ILE A 51 1.83 4.76 2.66
CA ILE A 51 2.56 4.24 1.51
C ILE A 51 2.27 5.15 0.32
N VAL A 52 3.32 5.54 -0.38
CA VAL A 52 3.25 6.36 -1.59
C VAL A 52 3.94 5.68 -2.76
N ASP A 53 3.52 5.99 -3.98
CA ASP A 53 4.20 5.51 -5.19
C ASP A 53 5.53 6.24 -5.42
N PHE A 54 6.24 5.84 -6.48
CA PHE A 54 7.47 6.49 -6.90
C PHE A 54 7.30 7.99 -7.17
N ASP A 55 6.12 8.52 -7.46
CA ASP A 55 5.88 9.95 -7.68
C ASP A 55 5.37 10.68 -6.43
N GLY A 56 5.21 9.95 -5.32
CA GLY A 56 4.76 10.48 -4.03
C GLY A 56 3.24 10.54 -3.88
N HIS A 57 2.46 9.92 -4.78
CA HIS A 57 1.01 9.82 -4.63
C HIS A 57 0.65 8.86 -3.52
N MET A 58 -0.31 9.26 -2.67
CA MET A 58 -0.81 8.47 -1.56
C MET A 58 -1.54 7.23 -2.07
N LEU A 59 -0.91 6.06 -1.90
CA LEU A 59 -1.49 4.75 -2.22
C LEU A 59 -2.29 4.21 -1.05
N GLN A 60 -1.71 4.33 0.16
CA GLN A 60 -2.32 3.83 1.39
C GLN A 60 -1.92 4.71 2.57
N TYR A 61 -2.78 4.80 3.58
CA TYR A 61 -2.56 5.65 4.74
C TYR A 61 -3.46 5.17 5.87
N ASN A 62 -2.97 5.26 7.10
CA ASN A 62 -3.73 4.83 8.25
C ASN A 62 -4.66 5.94 8.77
N LEU A 63 -5.59 5.57 9.65
CA LEU A 63 -6.48 6.54 10.31
C LEU A 63 -5.74 7.69 11.03
N ALA A 64 -4.54 7.45 11.55
CA ALA A 64 -3.75 8.49 12.19
C ALA A 64 -3.31 9.58 11.20
N THR A 65 -2.99 9.23 9.95
CA THR A 65 -2.67 10.18 8.89
C THR A 65 -3.86 11.09 8.57
N LEU A 66 -5.05 10.52 8.39
CA LEU A 66 -6.29 11.27 8.15
C LEU A 66 -6.58 12.26 9.27
N LYS A 67 -6.46 11.80 10.53
CA LYS A 67 -6.68 12.62 11.73
C LYS A 67 -5.63 13.72 11.89
N MET A 68 -4.36 13.41 11.64
CA MET A 68 -3.24 14.34 11.83
C MET A 68 -3.32 15.53 10.87
N PHE A 69 -3.64 15.27 9.60
CA PHE A 69 -3.68 16.29 8.56
C PHE A 69 -5.08 16.83 8.28
N ASN A 70 -6.11 16.27 8.92
CA ASN A 70 -7.52 16.66 8.82
C ASN A 70 -8.06 16.55 7.39
N PHE A 71 -7.88 15.37 6.79
CA PHE A 71 -8.42 14.99 5.48
C PHE A 71 -9.36 13.80 5.62
N SER A 72 -10.35 13.72 4.73
CA SER A 72 -11.13 12.49 4.50
C SER A 72 -10.42 11.54 3.53
N ASP A 73 -10.85 10.28 3.53
CA ASP A 73 -10.35 9.26 2.60
C ASP A 73 -10.49 9.65 1.13
N GLN A 74 -11.62 10.29 0.77
CA GLN A 74 -11.90 10.72 -0.60
C GLN A 74 -10.99 11.87 -1.05
N GLU A 75 -10.53 12.71 -0.12
CA GLU A 75 -9.72 13.88 -0.45
C GLU A 75 -8.23 13.56 -0.56
N ILE A 76 -7.75 12.52 0.13
CA ILE A 76 -6.32 12.22 0.23
C ILE A 76 -5.85 11.24 -0.86
N LYS A 77 -6.75 10.35 -1.32
CA LYS A 77 -6.39 9.26 -2.23
C LYS A 77 -5.81 9.81 -3.55
N GLY A 78 -4.62 9.32 -3.91
CA GLY A 78 -3.94 9.73 -5.14
C GLY A 78 -3.38 11.16 -5.14
N LYS A 79 -3.51 11.93 -4.05
CA LYS A 79 -2.79 13.21 -3.92
C LYS A 79 -1.33 12.98 -3.60
N GLN A 80 -0.47 13.94 -3.90
CA GLN A 80 0.94 13.86 -3.54
C GLN A 80 1.15 14.15 -2.05
N CYS A 81 2.11 13.47 -1.42
CA CYS A 81 2.34 13.58 0.01
C CYS A 81 2.66 15.02 0.46
N TRP A 82 3.33 15.83 -0.36
CA TRP A 82 3.59 17.24 -0.06
C TRP A 82 2.35 18.13 -0.12
N GLN A 83 1.31 17.76 -0.89
CA GLN A 83 0.02 18.45 -0.86
C GLN A 83 -0.70 18.21 0.47
N ILE A 84 -0.53 17.04 1.06
CA ILE A 84 -1.17 16.65 2.32
C ILE A 84 -0.39 17.16 3.52
N ILE A 85 0.92 16.88 3.53
CA ILE A 85 1.80 17.17 4.66
C ILE A 85 2.16 18.65 4.69
N HIS A 86 2.52 19.25 3.56
CA HIS A 86 3.01 20.64 3.51
C HIS A 86 2.00 21.63 2.93
N GLY A 87 0.90 21.16 2.31
CA GLY A 87 -0.07 22.04 1.65
C GLY A 87 0.47 22.71 0.39
N LEU A 88 1.49 22.11 -0.24
CA LEU A 88 2.17 22.68 -1.41
C LEU A 88 1.85 21.86 -2.66
N SER A 89 1.92 22.49 -3.84
CA SER A 89 1.79 21.80 -5.12
C SER A 89 3.05 21.03 -5.52
N GLU A 90 4.19 21.35 -4.91
CA GLU A 90 5.49 20.78 -5.23
C GLU A 90 6.23 20.33 -3.96
N PRO A 91 7.23 19.42 -4.09
CA PRO A 91 8.06 19.03 -2.96
C PRO A 91 8.75 20.23 -2.31
N ILE A 92 8.84 20.22 -0.99
CA ILE A 92 9.65 21.19 -0.26
C ILE A 92 11.14 21.06 -0.61
N GLU A 93 11.90 22.13 -0.37
CA GLU A 93 13.35 22.05 -0.35
C GLU A 93 13.79 20.97 0.65
N ASN A 94 14.78 20.15 0.26
CA ASN A 94 15.24 19.03 1.08
C ASN A 94 14.12 18.04 1.45
N CYS A 95 13.15 17.81 0.56
CA CYS A 95 12.13 16.79 0.75
C CYS A 95 12.77 15.39 0.92
N PRO A 96 12.45 14.64 1.99
CA PRO A 96 13.03 13.32 2.25
C PRO A 96 12.64 12.30 1.19
N ILE A 97 11.45 12.41 0.58
CA ILE A 97 11.04 11.56 -0.56
C ILE A 97 12.01 11.75 -1.73
N ILE A 98 12.34 12.99 -2.07
CA ILE A 98 13.23 13.29 -3.20
C ILE A 98 14.66 12.88 -2.89
N ARG A 99 15.14 13.07 -1.65
CA ARG A 99 16.47 12.60 -1.25
C ARG A 99 16.55 11.08 -1.26
N MET A 100 15.53 10.37 -0.76
CA MET A 100 15.49 8.92 -0.71
C MET A 100 15.58 8.32 -2.11
N LYS A 101 14.85 8.88 -3.09
CA LYS A 101 14.94 8.47 -4.50
C LYS A 101 16.33 8.63 -5.10
N LYS A 102 17.12 9.61 -4.62
CA LYS A 102 18.49 9.84 -5.09
C LYS A 102 19.50 8.95 -4.37
N SER A 103 19.32 8.73 -3.07
CA SER A 103 20.27 7.97 -2.25
C SER A 103 20.00 6.47 -2.27
N ASN A 104 18.79 6.02 -2.65
CA ASN A 104 18.30 4.66 -2.45
C ASN A 104 18.40 4.19 -0.99
N GLN A 105 18.36 5.10 -0.03
CA GLN A 105 18.48 4.83 1.40
C GLN A 105 17.38 5.55 2.18
N PRO A 106 17.04 5.08 3.39
CA PRO A 106 16.10 5.79 4.25
C PRO A 106 16.55 7.23 4.55
N GLU A 107 15.61 8.16 4.46
CA GLU A 107 15.85 9.59 4.68
C GLU A 107 14.88 10.12 5.71
N SER A 108 15.27 11.14 6.45
CA SER A 108 14.36 11.78 7.41
C SER A 108 14.57 13.28 7.49
N MET A 109 13.55 13.97 7.99
CA MET A 109 13.64 15.37 8.32
C MET A 109 12.75 15.69 9.52
N THR A 110 13.05 16.78 10.19
CA THR A 110 12.22 17.36 11.23
C THR A 110 11.80 18.76 10.82
N PHE A 111 10.52 19.08 10.90
CA PHE A 111 10.00 20.41 10.58
C PHE A 111 8.80 20.75 11.46
N GLN A 112 8.44 22.02 11.48
CA GLN A 112 7.25 22.48 12.18
C GLN A 112 6.06 22.54 11.21
N ASN A 113 4.93 21.96 11.61
CA ASN A 113 3.68 21.98 10.87
C ASN A 113 2.55 22.45 11.79
N LYS A 114 1.90 23.57 11.45
CA LYS A 114 0.78 24.14 12.23
C LYS A 114 1.07 24.19 13.74
N GLY A 115 2.27 24.63 14.12
CA GLY A 115 2.71 24.76 15.51
C GLY A 115 3.21 23.47 16.18
N ARG A 116 3.25 22.34 15.49
CA ARG A 116 3.73 21.04 16.02
C ARG A 116 5.03 20.63 15.35
N TRP A 117 5.95 20.06 16.12
CA TRP A 117 7.15 19.44 15.57
C TRP A 117 6.82 18.04 15.06
N LEU A 118 7.09 17.80 13.77
CA LEU A 118 6.96 16.51 13.12
C LEU A 118 8.33 16.03 12.68
N LYS A 119 8.63 14.76 12.96
CA LYS A 119 9.72 14.03 12.31
C LYS A 119 9.11 13.11 11.27
N VAL A 120 9.50 13.28 10.01
CA VAL A 120 9.12 12.40 8.91
C VAL A 120 10.32 11.58 8.52
N SER A 121 10.14 10.26 8.45
CA SER A 121 11.11 9.31 7.93
C SER A 121 10.48 8.61 6.73
N VAL A 122 11.28 8.38 5.69
CA VAL A 122 10.84 7.79 4.43
C VAL A 122 11.77 6.64 4.10
N TYR A 123 11.22 5.46 3.86
CA TYR A 123 11.93 4.23 3.57
C TYR A 123 11.59 3.75 2.15
N PRO A 124 12.59 3.44 1.29
CA PRO A 124 12.33 2.87 -0.02
C PRO A 124 11.74 1.46 0.08
N ILE A 125 10.77 1.16 -0.78
CA ILE A 125 10.27 -0.18 -1.04
C ILE A 125 10.70 -0.55 -2.46
N PHE A 126 11.50 -1.60 -2.58
CA PHE A 126 12.06 -2.05 -3.85
C PHE A 126 11.18 -3.12 -4.50
N ASP A 127 11.15 -3.12 -5.84
CA ASP A 127 10.63 -4.25 -6.62
C ASP A 127 11.67 -5.36 -6.78
N ASP A 128 11.28 -6.44 -7.47
CA ASP A 128 12.13 -7.60 -7.74
C ASP A 128 13.35 -7.28 -8.63
N THR A 129 13.38 -6.11 -9.28
CA THR A 129 14.51 -5.65 -10.09
C THR A 129 15.50 -4.78 -9.30
N GLY A 130 15.18 -4.47 -8.04
CA GLY A 130 15.98 -3.59 -7.19
C GLY A 130 15.74 -2.10 -7.42
N GLN A 131 14.71 -1.73 -8.18
CA GLN A 131 14.29 -0.33 -8.36
C GLN A 131 13.30 0.06 -7.27
N ILE A 132 13.32 1.33 -6.87
CA ILE A 132 12.31 1.86 -5.94
C ILE A 132 10.97 1.84 -6.67
N LYS A 133 10.01 1.13 -6.09
CA LYS A 133 8.64 1.08 -6.57
C LYS A 133 7.74 2.02 -5.76
N ASP A 134 7.83 1.91 -4.44
CA ASP A 134 7.00 2.61 -3.48
C ASP A 134 7.87 3.14 -2.32
N ALA A 135 7.26 3.91 -1.42
CA ALA A 135 7.91 4.35 -0.19
C ALA A 135 6.92 4.39 0.98
N VAL A 136 7.44 4.26 2.21
CA VAL A 136 6.66 4.37 3.46
C VAL A 136 7.27 5.39 4.41
#